data_AF-A0A519N8D4-F1
#
_entry.id   AF-A0A519N8D4-F1
#
_cell.length_a   1.000
_cell.length_b   1.000
_cell.length_c   1.000
_cell.angle_alpha   90.00
_cell.angle_beta   90.00
_cell.angle_gamma   90.00
#
_symmetry.space_group_name_H-M   'P 1'
#
loop_
_entity.id
_entity.type
_entity.pdbx_description
1 polymer ?
#
loop_
_entity_poly.entity_id
_entity_poly.type
_entity_poly.pdbx_seq_one_letter_code
_entity_poly.pdbx_strand_id
1 'polypeptide(L)'
;MKKLFTVFALLIALTFQAQTSDDAHQTLNNYKFVIVPSKFSFLKEPDQFQLNMFTKMYFEKYGFKVFYDTDLLPPEAAGDNCNKLFADVIAETNMFVTKLTVVLRDCVNKEVYRSDKGASRDKDYKISYRQALREAFKSFDTLVYEYNGKDGIRGELGGAALPASKLKTAPNPQKDDVIVDKNTLFAQPIENGFQLVNSEPKVIYKLKKTSSDQVFLAEKDGQTGTFIAKGKGKWVFEYYVNGQLKTDEVSVKF
;
A
#
# COMPACT_ATOMS: atom_id res chain seq x y z
N MET A 1 -55.94 -30.64 -11.34
CA MET A 1 -55.13 -29.46 -11.74
C MET A 1 -54.59 -28.64 -10.57
N LYS A 2 -55.37 -28.35 -9.50
CA LYS A 2 -54.86 -27.64 -8.31
C LYS A 2 -53.67 -28.31 -7.61
N LYS A 3 -53.71 -29.65 -7.44
CA LYS A 3 -52.62 -30.43 -6.81
C LYS A 3 -51.34 -30.51 -7.66
N LEU A 4 -51.46 -30.37 -8.99
CA LEU A 4 -50.31 -30.36 -9.90
C LEU A 4 -49.61 -28.99 -9.89
N PHE A 5 -50.40 -27.91 -9.77
CA PHE A 5 -49.89 -26.56 -9.57
C PHE A 5 -49.22 -26.34 -8.21
N THR A 6 -49.69 -27.00 -7.13
CA THR A 6 -49.05 -26.88 -5.81
C THR A 6 -47.70 -27.61 -5.75
N VAL A 7 -47.56 -28.73 -6.46
CA VAL A 7 -46.28 -29.45 -6.57
C VAL A 7 -45.28 -28.68 -7.43
N PHE A 8 -45.73 -28.01 -8.50
CA PHE A 8 -44.89 -27.16 -9.33
C PHE A 8 -44.42 -25.88 -8.61
N ALA A 9 -45.28 -25.29 -7.76
CA ALA A 9 -44.92 -24.16 -6.91
C ALA A 9 -43.93 -24.53 -5.78
N LEU A 10 -43.98 -25.77 -5.27
CA LEU A 10 -43.04 -26.25 -4.25
C LEU A 10 -41.66 -26.58 -4.83
N LEU A 11 -41.58 -27.01 -6.09
CA LEU A 11 -40.31 -27.31 -6.79
C LEU A 11 -39.54 -26.04 -7.19
N ILE A 12 -40.22 -24.92 -7.45
CA ILE A 12 -39.59 -23.63 -7.78
C ILE A 12 -39.09 -22.91 -6.51
N ALA A 13 -39.66 -23.21 -5.34
CA ALA A 13 -39.22 -22.65 -4.05
C ALA A 13 -37.95 -23.33 -3.48
N LEU A 14 -37.52 -24.46 -4.04
CA LEU A 14 -36.35 -25.23 -3.58
C LEU A 14 -35.05 -24.94 -4.36
N THR A 15 -35.10 -24.16 -5.44
CA THR A 15 -33.90 -23.83 -6.26
C THR A 15 -33.36 -22.42 -6.03
N PHE A 16 -33.81 -21.71 -5.00
CA PHE A 16 -33.34 -20.35 -4.67
C PHE A 16 -32.54 -20.31 -3.36
N GLN A 17 -31.79 -21.36 -3.06
CA GLN A 17 -30.75 -21.33 -2.04
C GLN A 17 -29.40 -21.68 -2.66
N ALA A 18 -28.40 -20.88 -2.27
CA ALA A 18 -26.98 -20.98 -2.61
C ALA A 18 -26.59 -20.49 -4.02
N GLN A 19 -26.66 -19.18 -4.24
CA GLN A 19 -25.61 -18.51 -5.00
C GLN A 19 -24.42 -18.36 -4.05
N THR A 20 -23.46 -19.25 -4.22
CA THR A 20 -22.23 -19.35 -3.45
C THR A 20 -21.31 -18.16 -3.73
N SER A 21 -20.68 -17.66 -2.68
CA SER A 21 -19.75 -16.53 -2.65
C SER A 21 -18.31 -16.89 -3.07
N ASP A 22 -18.14 -17.90 -3.94
CA ASP A 22 -16.84 -18.54 -4.18
C ASP A 22 -15.88 -17.75 -5.11
N ASP A 23 -16.37 -16.72 -5.82
CA ASP A 23 -15.53 -15.93 -6.74
C ASP A 23 -14.63 -14.90 -6.03
N ALA A 24 -14.99 -14.48 -4.80
CA ALA A 24 -14.19 -13.53 -4.02
C ALA A 24 -12.93 -14.18 -3.43
N HIS A 25 -13.03 -15.46 -3.05
CA HIS A 25 -11.95 -16.20 -2.39
C HIS A 25 -10.79 -16.50 -3.36
N GLN A 26 -11.09 -16.92 -4.59
CA GLN A 26 -10.06 -17.20 -5.60
C GLN A 26 -9.35 -15.92 -6.09
N THR A 27 -10.02 -14.77 -6.01
CA THR A 27 -9.47 -13.49 -6.46
C THR A 27 -8.50 -12.89 -5.43
N LEU A 28 -8.82 -12.95 -4.13
CA LEU A 28 -7.96 -12.39 -3.07
C LEU A 28 -6.61 -13.10 -2.94
N ASN A 29 -6.57 -14.42 -3.15
CA ASN A 29 -5.35 -15.23 -3.05
C ASN A 29 -4.30 -14.94 -4.14
N ASN A 30 -4.66 -14.17 -5.17
CA ASN A 30 -3.75 -13.76 -6.24
C ASN A 30 -2.94 -12.50 -5.86
N TYR A 31 -3.29 -11.83 -4.76
CA TYR A 31 -2.63 -10.59 -4.34
C TYR A 31 -1.70 -10.86 -3.17
N LYS A 32 -0.43 -10.53 -3.35
CA LYS A 32 0.65 -10.81 -2.38
C LYS A 32 0.74 -9.75 -1.27
N PHE A 33 0.31 -8.53 -1.56
CA PHE A 33 0.51 -7.37 -0.69
C PHE A 33 -0.79 -6.60 -0.44
N VAL A 34 -0.93 -6.03 0.75
CA VAL A 34 -2.02 -5.10 1.09
C VAL A 34 -1.41 -3.75 1.46
N ILE A 35 -1.90 -2.68 0.86
CA ILE A 35 -1.52 -1.31 1.15
C ILE A 35 -2.61 -0.67 1.99
N VAL A 36 -2.25 -0.20 3.18
CA VAL A 36 -3.15 0.51 4.09
C VAL A 36 -2.81 1.99 4.04
N PRO A 37 -3.78 2.90 3.86
CA PRO A 37 -3.48 4.32 3.92
C PRO A 37 -3.02 4.70 5.32
N SER A 38 -2.13 5.67 5.44
CA SER A 38 -1.69 6.24 6.72
C SER A 38 -2.80 7.08 7.40
N LYS A 39 -3.80 7.50 6.62
CA LYS A 39 -4.98 8.23 7.10
C LYS A 39 -6.22 7.84 6.29
N PHE A 40 -7.29 7.44 6.97
CA PHE A 40 -8.58 7.22 6.31
C PHE A 40 -9.31 8.54 6.01
N SER A 41 -10.12 8.55 4.95
CA SER A 41 -10.82 9.75 4.45
C SER A 41 -11.72 10.43 5.50
N PHE A 42 -12.31 9.66 6.42
CA PHE A 42 -13.20 10.17 7.47
C PHE A 42 -12.46 10.66 8.73
N LEU A 43 -11.14 10.43 8.83
CA LEU A 43 -10.34 10.86 9.98
C LEU A 43 -9.77 12.26 9.75
N LYS A 44 -9.57 13.00 10.84
CA LYS A 44 -8.97 14.34 10.82
C LYS A 44 -7.45 14.28 10.82
N GLU A 45 -6.89 13.36 11.60
CA GLU A 45 -5.44 13.15 11.74
C GLU A 45 -5.00 11.76 11.26
N PRO A 46 -3.74 11.58 10.85
CA PRO A 46 -3.17 10.26 10.59
C PRO A 46 -3.26 9.35 11.81
N ASP A 47 -3.62 8.09 11.57
CA ASP A 47 -3.83 7.06 12.60
C ASP A 47 -4.72 7.50 13.77
N GLN A 48 -5.68 8.41 13.53
CA GLN A 48 -6.61 8.83 14.56
C GLN A 48 -7.40 7.63 15.11
N PHE A 49 -7.50 7.54 16.44
CA PHE A 49 -8.03 6.39 17.18
C PHE A 49 -7.25 5.08 17.01
N GLN A 50 -6.08 5.11 16.37
CA GLN A 50 -5.22 3.97 16.03
C GLN A 50 -5.82 3.02 14.97
N LEU A 51 -6.73 3.51 14.11
CA LEU A 51 -7.43 2.65 13.16
C LEU A 51 -6.52 2.12 12.06
N ASN A 52 -5.55 2.91 11.60
CA ASN A 52 -4.64 2.54 10.52
C ASN A 52 -3.66 1.46 11.03
N MET A 53 -3.12 1.65 12.23
CA MET A 53 -2.32 0.66 12.95
C MET A 53 -3.09 -0.66 13.15
N PHE A 54 -4.32 -0.60 13.67
CA PHE A 54 -5.10 -1.82 13.90
C PHE A 54 -5.46 -2.53 12.59
N THR A 55 -5.76 -1.77 11.53
CA THR A 55 -6.05 -2.33 10.20
C THR A 55 -4.84 -3.10 9.66
N LYS A 56 -3.64 -2.52 9.76
CA LYS A 56 -2.38 -3.21 9.41
C LYS A 56 -2.20 -4.50 10.21
N MET A 57 -2.31 -4.41 11.53
CA MET A 57 -2.14 -5.54 12.44
C MET A 57 -3.16 -6.68 12.17
N TYR A 58 -4.41 -6.36 11.85
CA TYR A 58 -5.42 -7.37 11.53
C TYR A 58 -5.09 -8.09 10.22
N PHE A 59 -4.72 -7.35 9.16
CA PHE A 59 -4.31 -7.99 7.91
C PHE A 59 -3.04 -8.84 8.04
N GLU A 60 -2.06 -8.40 8.84
CA GLU A 60 -0.89 -9.20 9.18
C GLU A 60 -1.26 -10.49 9.94
N LYS A 61 -2.21 -10.41 10.88
CA LYS A 61 -2.76 -11.58 11.59
C LYS A 61 -3.37 -12.61 10.62
N TYR A 62 -3.97 -12.16 9.53
CA TYR A 62 -4.53 -13.04 8.49
C TYR A 62 -3.51 -13.49 7.43
N GLY A 63 -2.22 -13.19 7.62
CA GLY A 63 -1.14 -13.70 6.76
C GLY A 63 -0.78 -12.82 5.55
N PHE A 64 -1.40 -11.64 5.42
CA PHE A 64 -1.03 -10.68 4.37
C PHE A 64 0.26 -9.95 4.73
N LYS A 65 1.07 -9.61 3.71
CA LYS A 65 2.18 -8.67 3.86
C LYS A 65 1.66 -7.26 3.66
N VAL A 66 1.66 -6.47 4.73
CA VAL A 66 0.99 -5.17 4.77
C VAL A 66 1.98 -4.03 4.88
N PHE A 67 1.80 -3.00 4.06
CA PHE A 67 2.61 -1.78 4.08
C PHE A 67 1.70 -0.55 4.14
N TYR A 68 2.18 0.55 4.70
CA TYR A 68 1.48 1.82 4.54
C TYR A 68 1.70 2.41 3.15
N ASP A 69 0.78 3.25 2.71
CA ASP A 69 0.93 4.06 1.49
C ASP A 69 2.15 5.00 1.52
N THR A 70 2.60 5.37 2.72
CA THR A 70 3.79 6.17 2.96
C THR A 70 5.08 5.36 3.14
N ASP A 71 4.99 4.04 3.27
CA ASP A 71 6.16 3.19 3.52
C ASP A 71 6.94 2.95 2.23
N LEU A 72 8.26 2.81 2.36
CA LEU A 72 9.12 2.39 1.25
C LEU A 72 8.85 0.91 0.94
N LEU A 73 8.15 0.66 -0.16
CA LEU A 73 7.81 -0.69 -0.59
C LEU A 73 9.07 -1.43 -1.10
N PRO A 74 9.26 -2.71 -0.72
CA PRO A 74 10.36 -3.51 -1.29
C PRO A 74 10.20 -3.62 -2.81
N PRO A 75 11.28 -3.86 -3.59
CA PRO A 75 11.23 -3.90 -5.06
C PRO A 75 10.16 -4.83 -5.63
N GLU A 76 9.89 -5.94 -4.94
CA GLU A 76 8.84 -6.91 -5.26
C GLU A 76 7.42 -6.33 -5.19
N ALA A 77 7.19 -5.39 -4.26
CA ALA A 77 5.95 -4.64 -4.19
C ALA A 77 6.05 -3.40 -5.10
N ALA A 78 7.19 -2.73 -5.24
CA ALA A 78 7.29 -1.51 -6.05
C ALA A 78 7.02 -1.72 -7.55
N GLY A 79 7.33 -2.89 -8.11
CA GLY A 79 7.26 -3.17 -9.55
C GLY A 79 5.86 -3.25 -10.16
N ASP A 80 4.97 -4.08 -9.61
CA ASP A 80 3.63 -4.33 -10.18
C ASP A 80 2.51 -3.86 -9.23
N ASN A 81 1.73 -2.87 -9.67
CA ASN A 81 0.63 -2.32 -8.89
C ASN A 81 -0.56 -3.30 -8.75
N CYS A 82 -0.73 -4.23 -9.69
CA CYS A 82 -1.82 -5.19 -9.69
C CYS A 82 -1.55 -6.46 -8.86
N ASN A 83 -0.37 -6.58 -8.24
CA ASN A 83 -0.09 -7.61 -7.24
C ASN A 83 -0.38 -7.12 -5.80
N LYS A 84 -0.94 -5.90 -5.68
CA LYS A 84 -1.31 -5.25 -4.41
C LYS A 84 -2.82 -5.08 -4.33
N LEU A 85 -3.34 -5.15 -3.12
CA LEU A 85 -4.66 -4.68 -2.77
C LEU A 85 -4.55 -3.38 -1.99
N PHE A 86 -5.47 -2.45 -2.24
CA PHE A 86 -5.60 -1.23 -1.48
C PHE A 86 -6.73 -1.40 -0.48
N ALA A 87 -6.40 -1.38 0.80
CA ALA A 87 -7.37 -1.43 1.87
C ALA A 87 -7.89 -0.03 2.17
N ASP A 88 -9.20 0.09 2.34
CA ASP A 88 -9.84 1.32 2.82
C ASP A 88 -10.90 0.99 3.86
N VAL A 89 -11.23 1.96 4.71
CA VAL A 89 -12.24 1.83 5.75
C VAL A 89 -13.27 2.91 5.56
N ILE A 90 -14.50 2.50 5.32
CA ILE A 90 -15.64 3.38 5.12
C ILE A 90 -16.40 3.50 6.43
N ALA A 91 -16.59 4.74 6.89
CA ALA A 91 -17.37 5.04 8.08
C ALA A 91 -18.79 5.50 7.73
N GLU A 92 -19.79 4.81 8.28
CA GLU A 92 -21.21 5.18 8.25
C GLU A 92 -21.68 5.52 9.67
N THR A 93 -21.18 6.63 10.20
CA THR A 93 -21.47 7.05 11.58
C THR A 93 -22.74 7.90 11.66
N ASN A 94 -23.62 7.58 12.61
CA ASN A 94 -24.70 8.45 13.05
C ASN A 94 -24.48 8.86 14.52
N MET A 95 -25.35 9.72 15.06
CA MET A 95 -25.17 10.29 16.41
C MET A 95 -25.06 9.26 17.55
N PHE A 96 -25.56 8.04 17.35
CA PHE A 96 -25.64 7.00 18.39
C PHE A 96 -24.88 5.73 18.06
N VAL A 97 -24.42 5.58 16.82
CA VAL A 97 -23.81 4.35 16.31
C VAL A 97 -22.69 4.70 15.33
N THR A 98 -21.50 4.22 15.62
CA THR A 98 -20.39 4.20 14.68
C THR A 98 -20.43 2.89 13.92
N LYS A 99 -20.49 2.94 12.59
CA LYS A 99 -20.39 1.75 11.74
C LYS A 99 -19.18 1.85 10.84
N LEU A 100 -18.37 0.81 10.78
CA LEU A 100 -17.22 0.72 9.90
C LEU A 100 -17.35 -0.48 8.97
N THR A 101 -16.91 -0.30 7.73
CA THR A 101 -16.82 -1.35 6.72
C THR A 101 -15.41 -1.33 6.13
N VAL A 102 -14.76 -2.48 6.09
CA VAL A 102 -13.43 -2.63 5.47
C VAL A 102 -13.65 -3.07 4.03
N VAL A 103 -13.00 -2.37 3.09
CA VAL A 103 -13.04 -2.70 1.67
C VAL A 103 -11.64 -2.92 1.14
N LEU A 104 -11.48 -3.88 0.23
CA LEU A 104 -10.26 -4.11 -0.52
C LEU A 104 -10.53 -3.80 -1.98
N ARG A 105 -9.63 -3.01 -2.59
CA ARG A 105 -9.69 -2.62 -3.99
C ARG A 105 -8.46 -3.11 -4.75
N ASP A 106 -8.64 -3.37 -6.03
CA ASP A 106 -7.54 -3.70 -6.94
C ASP A 106 -6.87 -2.43 -7.52
N CYS A 107 -5.91 -2.64 -8.42
CA CYS A 107 -5.20 -1.57 -9.15
C CYS A 107 -6.09 -0.72 -10.07
N VAL A 108 -7.29 -1.20 -10.41
CA VAL A 108 -8.28 -0.51 -11.24
C VAL A 108 -9.34 0.18 -10.36
N ASN A 109 -9.12 0.24 -9.04
CA ASN A 109 -10.07 0.74 -8.04
C ASN A 109 -11.39 -0.05 -7.95
N LYS A 110 -11.44 -1.28 -8.50
CA LYS A 110 -12.58 -2.18 -8.38
C LYS A 110 -12.54 -2.85 -7.01
N GLU A 111 -13.68 -2.85 -6.34
CA GLU A 111 -13.82 -3.52 -5.06
C GLU A 111 -13.84 -5.04 -5.24
N VAL A 112 -12.82 -5.70 -4.69
CA VAL A 112 -12.68 -7.17 -4.73
C VAL A 112 -13.29 -7.82 -3.50
N TYR A 113 -13.37 -7.09 -2.38
CA TYR A 113 -13.93 -7.58 -1.14
C TYR A 113 -14.48 -6.44 -0.28
N ARG A 114 -15.56 -6.75 0.43
CA ARG A 114 -16.20 -5.89 1.42
C ARG A 114 -16.56 -6.73 2.62
N SER A 115 -16.14 -6.30 3.80
CA SER A 115 -16.50 -6.93 5.06
C SER A 115 -17.96 -6.68 5.44
N ASP A 116 -18.46 -7.43 6.41
CA ASP A 116 -19.69 -7.04 7.10
C ASP A 116 -19.49 -5.71 7.84
N LYS A 117 -20.60 -5.03 8.10
CA LYS A 117 -20.61 -3.78 8.84
C LYS A 117 -20.39 -4.06 10.32
N GLY A 118 -19.25 -3.65 10.85
CA GLY A 118 -19.01 -3.64 12.29
C GLY A 118 -19.62 -2.40 12.93
N ALA A 119 -20.23 -2.53 14.10
CA ALA A 119 -20.98 -1.45 14.72
C ALA A 119 -20.64 -1.28 16.21
N SER A 120 -20.68 -0.05 16.69
CA SER A 120 -20.54 0.23 18.11
C SER A 120 -21.46 1.38 18.54
N ARG A 121 -21.96 1.27 19.77
CA ARG A 121 -22.82 2.25 20.44
C ARG A 121 -22.13 2.92 21.62
N ASP A 122 -20.83 2.70 21.79
CA ASP A 122 -20.07 3.35 22.85
C ASP A 122 -20.07 4.87 22.64
N LYS A 123 -20.18 5.61 23.74
CA LYS A 123 -20.20 7.08 23.73
C LYS A 123 -18.80 7.65 23.53
N ASP A 124 -17.76 6.92 23.93
CA ASP A 124 -16.37 7.30 23.66
C ASP A 124 -16.03 6.96 22.20
N TYR A 125 -15.71 7.98 21.40
CA TYR A 125 -15.38 7.81 19.99
C TYR A 125 -14.22 6.83 19.78
N LYS A 126 -13.14 6.93 20.57
CA LYS A 126 -11.95 6.08 20.41
C LYS A 126 -12.31 4.62 20.65
N ILE A 127 -13.11 4.35 21.69
CA ILE A 127 -13.58 2.99 21.98
C ILE A 127 -14.54 2.53 20.88
N SER A 128 -15.46 3.39 20.46
CA SER A 128 -16.49 3.05 19.49
C SER A 128 -15.92 2.68 18.12
N TYR A 129 -15.01 3.51 17.59
CA TYR A 129 -14.34 3.23 16.32
C TYR A 129 -13.50 1.95 16.37
N ARG A 130 -12.83 1.64 17.49
CA ARG A 130 -12.06 0.39 17.64
C ARG A 130 -12.93 -0.85 17.71
N GLN A 131 -14.04 -0.78 18.44
CA GLN A 131 -15.00 -1.87 18.54
C GLN A 131 -15.63 -2.15 17.18
N ALA A 132 -16.11 -1.11 16.50
CA ALA A 132 -16.66 -1.22 15.15
C ALA A 132 -15.63 -1.81 14.16
N LEU A 133 -14.36 -1.39 14.23
CA LEU A 133 -13.30 -1.93 13.36
C LEU A 133 -13.07 -3.42 13.64
N ARG A 134 -12.96 -3.80 14.92
CA ARG A 134 -12.79 -5.21 15.32
C ARG A 134 -13.94 -6.08 14.83
N GLU A 135 -15.18 -5.59 14.93
CA GLU A 135 -16.33 -6.33 14.44
C GLU A 135 -16.33 -6.51 12.92
N ALA A 136 -15.96 -5.47 12.16
CA ALA A 136 -15.82 -5.56 10.71
C ALA A 136 -14.75 -6.59 10.30
N PHE A 137 -13.66 -6.69 11.07
CA PHE A 137 -12.61 -7.68 10.81
C PHE A 137 -12.97 -9.13 11.13
N LYS A 138 -14.10 -9.40 11.80
CA LYS A 138 -14.56 -10.78 12.04
C LYS A 138 -14.93 -11.49 10.74
N SER A 139 -15.39 -10.77 9.72
CA SER A 139 -15.68 -11.36 8.40
C SER A 139 -14.42 -11.89 7.69
N PHE A 140 -13.22 -11.52 8.16
CA PHE A 140 -11.97 -12.06 7.67
C PHE A 140 -11.49 -13.29 8.45
N ASP A 141 -12.02 -13.57 9.66
CA ASP A 141 -11.67 -14.78 10.42
C ASP A 141 -12.11 -16.07 9.68
N THR A 142 -13.12 -15.98 8.80
CA THR A 142 -13.58 -17.08 7.96
C THR A 142 -12.82 -17.20 6.64
N LEU A 143 -11.95 -16.23 6.32
CA LEU A 143 -11.13 -16.26 5.10
C LEU A 143 -9.81 -16.97 5.39
N VAL A 144 -9.67 -18.20 4.90
CA VAL A 144 -8.37 -18.87 4.86
C VAL A 144 -7.59 -18.30 3.67
N TYR A 145 -6.77 -17.30 3.92
CA TYR A 145 -5.88 -16.74 2.90
C TYR A 145 -4.67 -17.64 2.71
N GLU A 146 -4.51 -18.16 1.49
CA GLU A 146 -3.31 -18.86 1.04
C GLU A 146 -2.89 -18.26 -0.31
N TYR A 147 -1.70 -17.67 -0.36
CA TYR A 147 -1.20 -17.06 -1.59
C TYR A 147 -0.99 -18.13 -2.67
N ASN A 148 -1.74 -18.02 -3.78
CA ASN A 148 -1.76 -19.04 -4.83
C ASN A 148 -0.59 -18.95 -5.83
N GLY A 149 0.41 -18.09 -5.60
CA GLY A 149 1.58 -17.98 -6.46
C GLY A 149 1.29 -17.47 -7.88
N LYS A 150 0.05 -17.09 -8.18
CA LYS A 150 -0.35 -16.48 -9.45
C LYS A 150 -0.20 -14.98 -9.31
N ASP A 151 0.90 -14.45 -9.83
CA ASP A 151 0.99 -13.02 -10.14
C ASP A 151 -0.21 -12.67 -11.02
N GLY A 152 -0.88 -11.56 -10.68
CA GLY A 152 -2.22 -11.22 -11.16
C GLY A 152 -2.43 -11.51 -12.64
N ILE A 153 -3.54 -12.17 -12.94
CA ILE A 153 -3.99 -12.65 -14.26
C ILE A 153 -3.56 -11.70 -15.38
N ARG A 154 -2.45 -12.06 -16.02
CA ARG A 154 -2.09 -11.58 -17.34
C ARG A 154 -2.94 -12.40 -18.30
N GLY A 155 -4.04 -11.82 -18.76
CA GLY A 155 -4.90 -12.46 -19.75
C GLY A 155 -4.08 -12.99 -20.92
N GLU A 156 -4.27 -14.26 -21.23
CA GLU A 156 -3.75 -14.94 -22.42
C GLU A 156 -4.07 -14.14 -23.68
N LEU A 157 -3.04 -13.77 -24.43
CA LEU A 157 -3.01 -14.01 -25.87
C LEU A 157 -1.60 -14.52 -26.24
N GLY A 158 -1.57 -15.72 -26.82
CA GLY A 158 -0.41 -16.46 -27.31
C GLY A 158 0.56 -15.61 -28.15
N GLY A 159 1.84 -15.95 -28.26
CA GLY A 159 2.39 -17.30 -28.33
C GLY A 159 3.12 -17.41 -29.67
N ALA A 160 4.43 -17.22 -29.66
CA ALA A 160 5.39 -17.85 -30.58
C ALA A 160 6.82 -17.47 -30.17
N ALA A 161 7.60 -18.48 -29.84
CA ALA A 161 9.02 -18.38 -29.53
C ALA A 161 9.89 -18.33 -30.79
N LEU A 162 11.11 -17.81 -30.59
CA LEU A 162 12.43 -18.10 -31.21
C LEU A 162 13.09 -16.84 -31.81
N PRO A 163 14.43 -16.73 -31.86
CA PRO A 163 15.45 -17.15 -30.90
C PRO A 163 16.42 -15.99 -30.54
N ALA A 164 17.29 -16.22 -29.56
CA ALA A 164 18.33 -15.30 -29.14
C ALA A 164 19.42 -15.09 -30.21
N SER A 165 19.77 -13.84 -30.52
CA SER A 165 21.09 -13.49 -31.08
C SER A 165 21.43 -12.00 -30.96
N LYS A 166 22.50 -11.73 -30.19
CA LYS A 166 23.52 -10.66 -30.30
C LYS A 166 23.11 -9.18 -30.26
N LEU A 167 23.31 -8.61 -29.07
CA LEU A 167 24.11 -7.40 -28.76
C LEU A 167 24.52 -6.45 -29.91
N LYS A 168 23.97 -5.22 -29.82
CA LYS A 168 24.61 -3.89 -29.84
C LYS A 168 23.96 -2.89 -30.81
N THR A 169 23.73 -1.71 -30.22
CA THR A 169 23.71 -0.35 -30.78
C THR A 169 22.34 0.32 -30.76
N ALA A 170 22.33 1.50 -30.14
CA ALA A 170 21.22 2.44 -30.00
C ALA A 170 20.50 2.72 -31.32
N PRO A 171 19.21 3.08 -31.27
CA PRO A 171 18.89 4.50 -31.38
C PRO A 171 17.73 4.99 -30.50
N ASN A 172 17.74 6.30 -30.28
CA ASN A 172 16.67 7.18 -29.79
C ASN A 172 15.31 6.90 -30.49
N PRO A 173 14.16 7.16 -29.85
CA PRO A 173 13.46 8.43 -30.13
C PRO A 173 12.74 9.11 -28.94
N GLN A 174 12.83 10.45 -28.94
CA GLN A 174 11.86 11.49 -28.54
C GLN A 174 11.13 11.36 -27.20
N LYS A 175 11.49 12.23 -26.23
CA LYS A 175 10.89 13.55 -25.98
C LYS A 175 9.44 13.45 -25.44
N ASP A 176 9.36 13.39 -24.13
CA ASP A 176 8.45 14.26 -23.38
C ASP A 176 9.31 15.13 -22.45
N ASP A 177 9.22 16.43 -22.64
CA ASP A 177 9.83 17.44 -21.77
C ASP A 177 9.16 17.37 -20.39
N VAL A 178 9.74 16.59 -19.48
CA VAL A 178 9.60 16.85 -18.05
C VAL A 178 10.92 17.48 -17.64
N ILE A 179 10.84 18.73 -17.20
CA ILE A 179 11.96 19.50 -16.66
C ILE A 179 12.54 18.69 -15.48
N VAL A 180 13.53 17.85 -15.76
CA VAL A 180 14.34 17.18 -14.74
C VAL A 180 15.29 18.23 -14.24
N ASP A 181 14.96 18.77 -13.09
CA ASP A 181 15.82 19.68 -12.36
C ASP A 181 17.19 18.99 -12.19
N LYS A 182 18.24 19.58 -12.77
CA LYS A 182 19.62 19.04 -12.85
C LYS A 182 20.25 18.73 -11.48
N ASN A 183 19.55 19.04 -10.40
CA ASN A 183 19.96 18.86 -9.01
C ASN A 183 19.32 17.65 -8.30
N THR A 184 18.61 16.78 -9.00
CA THR A 184 18.03 15.58 -8.37
C THR A 184 19.11 14.51 -8.13
N LEU A 185 19.25 14.08 -6.88
CA LEU A 185 20.16 13.00 -6.49
C LEU A 185 19.42 11.66 -6.36
N PHE A 186 20.15 10.57 -6.56
CA PHE A 186 19.63 9.21 -6.50
C PHE A 186 20.29 8.45 -5.34
N ALA A 187 19.50 7.82 -4.48
CA ALA A 187 20.03 7.03 -3.37
C ALA A 187 20.41 5.62 -3.83
N GLN A 188 21.57 5.13 -3.37
CA GLN A 188 22.03 3.77 -3.56
C GLN A 188 22.32 3.15 -2.18
N PRO A 189 21.81 1.95 -1.86
CA PRO A 189 22.02 1.33 -0.56
C PRO A 189 23.49 0.91 -0.36
N ILE A 190 23.98 1.11 0.85
CA ILE A 190 25.31 0.64 1.32
C ILE A 190 25.15 -0.02 2.69
N GLU A 191 26.19 -0.70 3.17
CA GLU A 191 26.18 -1.53 4.40
C GLU A 191 25.50 -0.86 5.61
N ASN A 192 25.75 0.45 5.83
CA ASN A 192 25.26 1.19 6.99
C ASN A 192 24.32 2.37 6.64
N GLY A 193 23.76 2.41 5.44
CA GLY A 193 22.85 3.48 5.01
C GLY A 193 22.76 3.63 3.50
N PHE A 194 22.99 4.83 2.99
CA PHE A 194 22.84 5.14 1.56
C PHE A 194 23.98 6.05 1.07
N GLN A 195 24.32 5.98 -0.20
CA GLN A 195 25.08 7.03 -0.88
C GLN A 195 24.17 7.76 -1.87
N LEU A 196 24.25 9.08 -1.93
CA LEU A 196 23.49 9.87 -2.89
C LEU A 196 24.39 10.22 -4.07
N VAL A 197 24.00 9.84 -5.28
CA VAL A 197 24.76 10.09 -6.51
C VAL A 197 24.03 11.04 -7.45
N ASN A 198 24.78 11.80 -8.24
CA ASN A 198 24.21 12.62 -9.32
C ASN A 198 24.01 11.78 -10.60
N SER A 199 23.61 12.44 -11.71
CA SER A 199 23.46 11.79 -13.03
C SER A 199 24.76 11.28 -13.66
N GLU A 200 25.93 11.63 -13.10
CA GLU A 200 27.27 11.22 -13.54
C GLU A 200 27.88 10.17 -12.59
N PRO A 201 27.05 9.29 -12.02
CA PRO A 201 27.31 8.44 -10.85
C PRO A 201 28.27 8.95 -9.75
N LYS A 202 28.47 10.26 -9.60
CA LYS A 202 29.39 10.82 -8.61
C LYS A 202 28.71 10.87 -7.25
N VAL A 203 29.36 10.31 -6.23
CA VAL A 203 28.88 10.36 -4.84
C VAL A 203 28.96 11.79 -4.32
N ILE A 204 27.81 12.31 -3.88
CA ILE A 204 27.64 13.65 -3.31
C ILE A 204 27.46 13.58 -1.79
N TYR A 205 26.65 12.63 -1.31
CA TYR A 205 26.42 12.40 0.13
C TYR A 205 26.68 10.95 0.51
N LYS A 206 27.16 10.74 1.74
CA LYS A 206 27.10 9.46 2.43
C LYS A 206 26.19 9.58 3.64
N LEU A 207 25.14 8.78 3.67
CA LEU A 207 24.12 8.73 4.70
C LEU A 207 24.34 7.48 5.56
N LYS A 208 24.40 7.67 6.88
CA LYS A 208 24.40 6.59 7.88
C LYS A 208 23.05 6.59 8.60
N LYS A 209 22.51 5.40 8.81
CA LYS A 209 21.24 5.23 9.54
C LYS A 209 21.37 5.73 10.98
N THR A 210 20.30 6.32 11.50
CA THR A 210 20.13 6.58 12.94
C THR A 210 19.03 5.68 13.49
N SER A 211 18.68 5.86 14.77
CA SER A 211 17.50 5.23 15.35
C SER A 211 16.18 5.79 14.82
N SER A 212 16.21 6.93 14.10
CA SER A 212 15.07 7.52 13.42
C SER A 212 15.16 7.25 11.91
N ASP A 213 14.06 6.81 11.32
CA ASP A 213 13.88 6.61 9.89
C ASP A 213 13.78 7.93 9.10
N GLN A 214 13.46 9.04 9.78
CA GLN A 214 13.37 10.37 9.19
C GLN A 214 14.68 11.16 9.21
N VAL A 215 15.71 10.64 9.88
CA VAL A 215 16.99 11.34 10.10
C VAL A 215 18.16 10.41 9.79
N PHE A 216 19.03 10.82 8.87
CA PHE A 216 20.33 10.21 8.66
C PHE A 216 21.46 11.11 9.18
N LEU A 217 22.57 10.51 9.58
CA LEU A 217 23.82 11.24 9.67
C LEU A 217 24.40 11.35 8.25
N ALA A 218 24.64 12.57 7.79
CA ALA A 218 25.15 12.82 6.45
C ALA A 218 26.57 13.35 6.49
N GLU A 219 27.36 12.93 5.50
CA GLU A 219 28.66 13.48 5.19
C GLU A 219 28.66 13.96 3.72
N LYS A 220 29.06 15.21 3.51
CA LYS A 220 29.18 15.88 2.20
C LYS A 220 30.48 16.66 2.18
N ASP A 221 31.41 16.32 1.29
CA ASP A 221 32.71 17.01 1.15
C ASP A 221 33.47 17.23 2.47
N GLY A 222 33.45 16.24 3.37
CA GLY A 222 34.10 16.30 4.69
C GLY A 222 33.32 17.04 5.78
N GLN A 223 32.19 17.65 5.43
CA GLN A 223 31.25 18.25 6.38
C GLN A 223 30.26 17.20 6.87
N THR A 224 30.08 17.12 8.18
CA THR A 224 29.09 16.24 8.82
C THR A 224 27.88 17.03 9.30
N GLY A 225 26.70 16.42 9.21
CA GLY A 225 25.44 17.03 9.58
C GLY A 225 24.31 16.01 9.64
N THR A 226 23.08 16.50 9.74
CA THR A 226 21.86 15.70 9.73
C THR A 226 21.14 15.84 8.39
N PHE A 227 20.63 14.72 7.89
CA PHE A 227 19.80 14.67 6.68
C PHE A 227 18.38 14.31 7.07
N ILE A 228 17.47 15.27 6.97
CA ILE A 228 16.16 15.20 7.61
C ILE A 228 15.06 15.25 6.53
N ALA A 229 14.10 14.33 6.63
CA ALA A 229 12.90 14.35 5.81
C ALA A 229 11.99 15.53 6.21
N LYS A 230 11.57 16.35 5.25
CA LYS A 230 10.57 17.43 5.46
C LYS A 230 9.19 17.10 4.86
N GLY A 231 9.02 15.88 4.34
CA GLY A 231 7.79 15.41 3.70
C GLY A 231 7.73 15.71 2.19
N LYS A 232 6.81 15.04 1.48
CA LYS A 232 6.64 15.16 0.00
C LYS A 232 7.92 14.90 -0.81
N GLY A 233 8.78 13.98 -0.34
CA GLY A 233 10.05 13.65 -1.00
C GLY A 233 11.14 14.74 -0.90
N LYS A 234 10.92 15.78 -0.08
CA LYS A 234 11.92 16.83 0.17
C LYS A 234 12.79 16.48 1.37
N TRP A 235 14.09 16.69 1.21
CA TRP A 235 15.07 16.47 2.25
C TRP A 235 15.84 17.76 2.52
N VAL A 236 16.35 17.91 3.73
CA VAL A 236 17.29 18.97 4.05
C VAL A 236 18.56 18.39 4.65
N PHE A 237 19.68 19.00 4.34
CA PHE A 237 20.94 18.76 5.00
C PHE A 237 21.25 19.93 5.93
N GLU A 238 21.21 19.69 7.24
CA GLU A 238 21.50 20.68 8.28
C GLU A 238 22.89 20.41 8.87
N TYR A 239 23.75 21.43 8.87
CA TYR A 239 25.14 21.31 9.29
C TYR A 239 25.66 22.62 9.88
N TYR A 240 26.72 22.56 10.68
CA TYR A 240 27.31 23.75 11.30
C TYR A 240 28.58 24.20 10.55
N VAL A 241 28.67 25.50 10.26
CA VAL A 241 29.87 26.18 9.76
C VAL A 241 30.17 27.35 10.67
N ASN A 242 31.37 27.40 11.27
CA ASN A 242 31.79 28.49 12.17
C ASN A 242 30.77 28.78 13.29
N GLY A 243 30.15 27.73 13.84
CA GLY A 243 29.14 27.84 14.90
C GLY A 243 27.74 28.27 14.45
N GLN A 244 27.52 28.50 13.16
CA GLN A 244 26.21 28.83 12.60
C GLN A 244 25.58 27.63 11.91
N LEU A 245 24.28 27.42 12.15
CA LEU A 245 23.49 26.40 11.46
C LEU A 245 23.26 26.83 10.00
N LYS A 246 23.58 25.95 9.07
CA LYS A 246 23.28 26.05 7.63
C LYS A 246 22.33 24.93 7.23
N THR A 247 21.51 25.19 6.23
CA THR A 247 20.49 24.28 5.74
C THR A 247 20.50 24.29 4.21
N ASP A 248 20.81 23.15 3.61
CA ASP A 248 20.70 22.92 2.17
C ASP A 248 19.43 22.12 1.90
N GLU A 249 18.55 22.60 1.02
CA GLU A 249 17.45 21.77 0.49
C GLU A 249 18.00 20.80 -0.57
N VAL A 250 17.60 19.53 -0.47
CA VAL A 250 18.08 18.46 -1.35
C VAL A 250 16.89 17.67 -1.90
N SER A 251 16.83 17.59 -3.23
CA SER A 251 15.88 16.74 -3.94
C SER A 251 16.50 15.36 -4.13
N VAL A 252 15.93 14.34 -3.47
CA VAL A 252 16.44 12.97 -3.52
C VAL A 252 15.35 12.01 -3.92
N LYS A 253 15.66 11.14 -4.88
CA LYS A 253 14.88 9.94 -5.18
C LYS A 253 15.55 8.75 -4.49
N PHE A 254 14.88 8.22 -3.47
CA PHE A 254 15.31 7.01 -2.75
C PHE A 254 14.90 5.74 -3.52
#